data_AF-A0A0M2XWH9-F1
#
_entry.id   AF-A0A0M2XWH9-F1
#
_cell.length_a   1.000
_cell.length_b   1.000
_cell.length_c   1.000
_cell.angle_alpha   90.00
_cell.angle_beta   90.00
_cell.angle_gamma   90.00
#
_symmetry.space_group_name_H-M   'P 1'
#
loop_
_entity.id
_entity.type
_entity.pdbx_description
1 polymer ?
#
loop_
_entity_poly.entity_id
_entity_poly.type
_entity_poly.pdbx_seq_one_letter_code
_entity_poly.pdbx_strand_id
1 'polypeptide(L)'
;MIKLAFFVACIFSCFLISCRNIGQPVNKQKSGSYFIDSKGQIAYCQNGNWFSLGISQMQADAKSFEVLSEDIAKDKNAVYFRGMPQKLVDKSSFYVDQQIPKDRFHVYYIDQVLGFHIIEGADPKTYEAVAGHINWARDKDHYFYSNDPIKVDRNTFSFINDYFLKDKDSVYISPNIGTFKAILANTGNVEAINKYYIKIYDTIYYPPFQQGLAIVKRPFNTIHKIRVLDQDHINIDNKTILFRGKDFKYAHVDAPSFKLYPIDEEIDSYRSNSYSKDKSHVFYNQEIIPGADVKTFIPLGNDFGKDTKNVFYKNQLLEEVDARSFKKEGDFYKDKLGNKFSSLTGNKV
;
A
#
# COMPACT_ATOMS: atom_id res chain seq x y z
N MET A 1 -14.41 59.05 -35.17
CA MET A 1 -14.60 57.97 -34.18
C MET A 1 -13.42 56.99 -34.32
N ILE A 2 -12.22 57.16 -33.74
CA ILE A 2 -11.81 57.53 -32.39
C ILE A 2 -12.75 56.92 -31.36
N LYS A 3 -12.37 55.76 -30.83
CA LYS A 3 -12.92 54.96 -29.70
C LYS A 3 -13.08 53.46 -29.97
N LEU A 4 -12.28 52.88 -30.86
CA LEU A 4 -12.11 51.40 -30.90
C LEU A 4 -10.65 50.98 -31.11
N ALA A 5 -9.70 51.78 -30.60
CA ALA A 5 -8.26 51.48 -30.69
C ALA A 5 -7.60 51.28 -29.31
N PHE A 6 -8.36 51.37 -28.21
CA PHE A 6 -7.80 51.36 -26.85
C PHE A 6 -8.19 50.14 -25.98
N PHE A 7 -9.02 49.22 -26.48
CA PHE A 7 -9.42 48.03 -25.71
C PHE A 7 -8.85 46.70 -26.22
N VAL A 8 -8.25 46.68 -27.42
CA VAL A 8 -7.54 45.50 -27.94
C VAL A 8 -6.05 45.50 -27.53
N ALA A 9 -5.51 46.65 -27.11
CA ALA A 9 -4.13 46.78 -26.63
C ALA A 9 -3.90 46.20 -25.22
N CYS A 10 -4.94 45.97 -24.42
CA CYS A 10 -4.81 45.42 -23.06
C CYS A 10 -5.02 43.90 -22.96
N ILE A 11 -5.48 43.22 -24.02
CA ILE A 11 -5.65 41.74 -24.01
C ILE A 11 -4.51 41.04 -24.79
N PHE A 12 -3.83 41.74 -25.70
CA PHE A 12 -2.59 41.24 -26.31
C PHE A 12 -1.30 41.59 -25.53
N SER A 13 -1.40 42.39 -24.46
CA SER A 13 -0.27 42.68 -23.58
C SER A 13 -0.09 41.66 -22.44
N CYS A 14 -0.98 40.65 -22.33
CA CYS A 14 -0.88 39.59 -21.32
C CYS A 14 -0.20 38.30 -21.82
N PHE A 15 0.19 38.21 -23.10
CA PHE A 15 0.96 37.06 -23.63
C PHE A 15 2.48 37.30 -23.69
N LEU A 16 2.97 38.44 -23.19
CA LEU A 16 4.40 38.75 -23.12
C LEU A 16 4.96 38.76 -21.69
N ILE A 17 4.22 38.21 -20.73
CA ILE A 17 4.74 37.99 -19.37
C ILE A 17 5.29 36.56 -19.28
N SER A 18 6.59 36.51 -19.53
CA SER A 18 7.53 35.48 -19.07
C SER A 18 7.59 34.17 -19.85
N CYS A 19 8.07 34.20 -21.09
CA CYS A 19 9.10 33.22 -21.44
C CYS A 19 10.33 33.52 -20.58
N ARG A 20 10.30 33.19 -19.28
CA ARG A 20 11.53 33.16 -18.49
C ARG A 20 12.36 32.08 -19.15
N ASN A 21 13.37 32.50 -19.90
CA ASN A 21 14.30 31.57 -20.56
C ASN A 21 15.11 30.90 -19.45
N ILE A 22 14.57 29.80 -18.91
CA ILE A 22 15.22 29.00 -17.86
C ILE A 22 16.48 28.29 -18.38
N GLY A 23 16.71 28.35 -19.69
CA GLY A 23 17.82 27.71 -20.36
C GLY A 23 17.42 26.43 -21.09
N GLN A 24 18.42 25.75 -21.64
CA GLN A 24 18.26 24.43 -22.23
C GLN A 24 18.48 23.36 -21.15
N PRO A 25 17.79 22.22 -21.19
CA PRO A 25 18.04 21.15 -20.23
C PRO A 25 19.47 20.64 -20.34
N VAL A 26 20.11 20.42 -19.19
CA VAL A 26 21.51 19.95 -19.12
C VAL A 26 21.62 18.51 -19.62
N ASN A 27 20.70 17.63 -19.21
CA ASN A 27 20.65 16.24 -19.66
C ASN A 27 19.21 15.70 -19.66
N LYS A 28 18.51 15.83 -20.79
CA LYS A 28 17.11 15.40 -20.96
C LYS A 28 16.86 13.91 -20.73
N GLN A 29 17.89 13.07 -20.87
CA GLN A 29 17.74 11.62 -20.68
C GLN A 29 17.72 11.23 -19.21
N LYS A 30 18.42 11.99 -18.35
CA LYS A 30 18.53 11.71 -16.92
C LYS A 30 17.61 12.57 -16.05
N SER A 31 17.28 13.78 -16.48
CA SER A 31 16.50 14.73 -15.69
C SER A 31 15.69 15.70 -16.56
N GLY A 32 14.43 15.90 -16.17
CA GLY A 32 13.60 17.01 -16.65
C GLY A 32 13.81 18.31 -15.87
N SER A 33 14.71 18.33 -14.88
CA SER A 33 14.74 19.34 -13.83
C SER A 33 15.96 20.27 -13.79
N TYR A 34 17.03 19.98 -14.53
CA TYR A 34 18.23 20.84 -14.56
C TYR A 34 18.38 21.57 -15.91
N PHE A 35 18.58 22.89 -15.85
CA PHE A 35 18.69 23.77 -17.01
C PHE A 35 19.94 24.64 -16.95
N ILE A 36 20.51 24.98 -18.11
CA ILE A 36 21.64 25.90 -18.27
C ILE A 36 21.26 27.03 -19.23
N ASP A 37 21.46 28.27 -18.79
CA ASP A 37 21.19 29.45 -19.61
C ASP A 37 22.37 29.81 -20.54
N SER A 38 22.19 30.83 -21.39
CA SER A 38 23.23 31.28 -22.33
C SER A 38 24.47 31.89 -21.67
N LYS A 39 24.42 32.20 -20.38
CA LYS A 39 25.54 32.70 -19.57
C LYS A 39 26.27 31.58 -18.83
N GLY A 40 25.81 30.34 -18.97
CA GLY A 40 26.35 29.19 -18.26
C GLY A 40 25.87 29.09 -16.81
N GLN A 41 24.77 29.77 -16.44
CA GLN A 41 24.18 29.66 -15.11
C GLN A 41 23.29 28.42 -15.05
N ILE A 42 23.54 27.55 -14.06
CA ILE A 42 22.72 26.36 -13.81
C ILE A 42 21.53 26.72 -12.91
N ALA A 43 20.36 26.18 -13.22
CA ALA A 43 19.16 26.27 -12.41
C ALA A 43 18.47 24.91 -12.27
N TYR A 44 17.85 24.70 -11.12
CA TYR A 44 16.94 23.59 -10.86
C TYR A 44 15.49 24.07 -10.96
N CYS A 45 14.65 23.30 -11.65
CA CYS A 45 13.23 23.56 -11.82
C CYS A 45 12.51 22.22 -11.95
N GLN A 46 11.80 21.80 -10.91
CA GLN A 46 11.22 20.45 -10.83
C GLN A 46 10.33 20.13 -12.04
N ASN A 47 10.72 19.11 -12.82
CA ASN A 47 10.10 18.69 -14.08
C ASN A 47 9.90 19.83 -15.09
N GLY A 48 10.70 20.89 -15.02
CA GLY A 48 10.55 22.09 -15.83
C GLY A 48 9.28 22.92 -15.51
N ASN A 49 8.59 22.65 -14.40
CA ASN A 49 7.38 23.36 -14.00
C ASN A 49 7.69 24.70 -13.31
N TRP A 50 8.32 25.60 -14.05
CA TRP A 50 8.75 26.91 -13.53
C TRP A 50 7.57 27.82 -13.19
N PHE A 51 6.41 27.61 -13.83
CA PHE A 51 5.22 28.41 -13.60
C PHE A 51 4.60 28.14 -12.23
N SER A 52 4.51 26.87 -11.81
CA SER A 52 3.88 26.51 -10.52
C SER A 52 4.88 26.28 -9.40
N LEU A 53 6.07 25.72 -9.69
CA LEU A 53 7.05 25.31 -8.67
C LEU A 53 8.26 26.24 -8.58
N GLY A 54 8.38 27.20 -9.50
CA GLY A 54 9.46 28.16 -9.53
C GLY A 54 10.79 27.60 -10.03
N ILE A 55 11.83 28.41 -9.87
CA ILE A 55 13.19 28.14 -10.35
C ILE A 55 14.16 28.44 -9.21
N SER A 56 15.01 27.47 -8.89
CA SER A 56 16.10 27.62 -7.93
C SER A 56 17.41 27.82 -8.67
N GLN A 57 17.96 29.03 -8.59
CA GLN A 57 19.28 29.33 -9.14
C GLN A 57 20.37 28.64 -8.31
N MET A 58 21.31 27.97 -8.98
CA MET A 58 22.33 27.16 -8.31
C MET A 58 23.69 27.86 -8.36
N GLN A 59 24.44 27.83 -7.26
CA GLN A 59 25.87 28.18 -7.31
C GLN A 59 26.67 26.95 -7.72
N ALA A 60 26.56 26.56 -8.99
CA ALA A 60 27.20 25.37 -9.54
C ALA A 60 28.21 25.72 -10.64
N ASP A 61 29.29 24.94 -10.70
CA ASP A 61 30.30 25.04 -11.75
C ASP A 61 29.81 24.32 -13.00
N ALA A 62 29.28 25.08 -13.95
CA ALA A 62 28.69 24.53 -15.18
C ALA A 62 29.64 23.66 -16.01
N LYS A 63 30.96 23.88 -15.93
CA LYS A 63 31.95 23.09 -16.69
C LYS A 63 32.09 21.66 -16.17
N SER A 64 31.90 21.45 -14.87
CA SER A 64 31.98 20.14 -14.22
C SER A 64 30.62 19.59 -13.79
N PHE A 65 29.53 20.27 -14.13
CA PHE A 65 28.18 19.89 -13.73
C PHE A 65 27.72 18.61 -14.44
N GLU A 66 27.38 17.61 -13.65
CA GLU A 66 26.95 16.29 -14.08
C GLU A 66 25.59 15.94 -13.45
N VAL A 67 24.61 15.64 -14.28
CA VAL A 67 23.31 15.10 -13.83
C VAL A 67 23.46 13.60 -13.56
N LEU A 68 23.07 13.17 -12.35
CA LEU A 68 23.18 11.79 -11.89
C LEU A 68 21.82 11.08 -11.90
N SER A 69 20.75 11.78 -11.50
CA SER A 69 19.36 11.32 -11.61
C SER A 69 18.42 12.53 -11.72
N GLU A 70 17.10 12.30 -11.75
CA GLU A 70 16.08 13.35 -11.93
C GLU A 70 16.32 14.56 -11.02
N ASP A 71 16.54 14.32 -9.73
CA ASP A 71 16.67 15.36 -8.69
C ASP A 71 18.10 15.45 -8.11
N ILE A 72 19.08 14.73 -8.68
CA ILE A 72 20.44 14.67 -8.15
C ILE A 72 21.47 15.02 -9.23
N ALA A 73 22.37 15.94 -8.90
CA ALA A 73 23.49 16.33 -9.73
C ALA A 73 24.73 16.59 -8.88
N LYS A 74 25.91 16.67 -9.50
CA LYS A 74 27.14 17.09 -8.83
C LYS A 74 27.99 17.97 -9.73
N ASP A 75 28.92 18.68 -9.14
CA ASP A 75 30.04 19.32 -9.83
C ASP A 75 31.33 19.11 -9.03
N LYS A 76 32.42 19.77 -9.43
CA LYS A 76 33.70 19.68 -8.72
C LYS A 76 33.65 20.20 -7.27
N ASN A 77 32.67 21.04 -6.93
CA ASN A 77 32.55 21.73 -5.65
C ASN A 77 31.54 21.06 -4.70
N ALA A 78 30.44 20.51 -5.21
CA ALA A 78 29.34 19.99 -4.39
C ALA A 78 28.52 18.89 -5.09
N VAL A 79 27.77 18.14 -4.28
CA VAL A 79 26.66 17.29 -4.71
C VAL A 79 25.36 18.00 -4.33
N TYR A 80 24.36 17.96 -5.20
CA TYR A 80 23.11 18.68 -5.09
C TYR A 80 21.91 17.73 -5.10
N PHE A 81 20.94 17.99 -4.24
CA PHE A 81 19.59 17.44 -4.31
C PHE A 81 18.61 18.59 -4.53
N ARG A 82 17.83 18.58 -5.61
CA ARG A 82 16.90 19.66 -5.97
C ARG A 82 17.51 21.07 -5.97
N GLY A 83 18.75 21.16 -6.43
CA GLY A 83 19.54 22.40 -6.47
C GLY A 83 20.16 22.81 -5.14
N MET A 84 19.88 22.11 -4.04
CA MET A 84 20.43 22.37 -2.71
C MET A 84 21.72 21.57 -2.48
N PRO A 85 22.86 22.20 -2.15
CA PRO A 85 24.10 21.49 -1.88
C PRO A 85 23.97 20.63 -0.61
N GLN A 86 24.40 19.37 -0.72
CA GLN A 86 24.32 18.37 0.34
C GLN A 86 25.62 18.34 1.15
N LYS A 87 25.49 18.13 2.46
CA LYS A 87 26.62 18.05 3.40
C LYS A 87 26.96 16.59 3.70
N LEU A 88 28.15 16.36 4.26
CA LEU A 88 28.63 15.05 4.69
C LEU A 88 28.78 14.00 3.58
N VAL A 89 28.91 14.45 2.33
CA VAL A 89 29.08 13.60 1.15
C VAL A 89 30.53 13.60 0.66
N ASP A 90 31.08 12.42 0.35
CA ASP A 90 32.34 12.30 -0.39
C ASP A 90 32.11 12.53 -1.89
N LYS A 91 32.18 13.79 -2.30
CA LYS A 91 31.88 14.26 -3.65
C LYS A 91 32.67 13.53 -4.74
N SER A 92 33.94 13.21 -4.47
CA SER A 92 34.84 12.55 -5.43
C SER A 92 34.39 11.14 -5.79
N SER A 93 33.83 10.41 -4.83
CA SER A 93 33.37 9.04 -5.04
C SER A 93 31.86 8.93 -5.19
N PHE A 94 31.12 10.04 -5.09
CA PHE A 94 29.65 10.03 -5.11
C PHE A 94 29.07 9.54 -6.44
N TYR A 95 28.06 8.67 -6.32
CA TYR A 95 27.30 8.09 -7.42
C TYR A 95 25.85 7.81 -6.99
N VAL A 96 25.00 7.54 -7.97
CA VAL A 96 23.62 7.09 -7.74
C VAL A 96 23.47 5.74 -8.39
N ASP A 97 22.99 4.77 -7.62
CA ASP A 97 22.77 3.40 -8.06
C ASP A 97 21.32 3.01 -7.73
N GLN A 98 20.53 2.69 -8.76
CA GLN A 98 19.09 2.41 -8.62
C GLN A 98 18.33 3.45 -7.78
N GLN A 99 18.59 4.74 -8.03
CA GLN A 99 18.02 5.87 -7.28
C GLN A 99 18.48 5.99 -5.81
N ILE A 100 19.41 5.15 -5.37
CA ILE A 100 20.02 5.21 -4.03
C ILE A 100 21.33 6.02 -4.14
N PRO A 101 21.42 7.19 -3.50
CA PRO A 101 22.67 7.94 -3.44
C PRO A 101 23.69 7.23 -2.56
N LYS A 102 24.94 7.16 -3.03
CA LYS A 102 26.04 6.45 -2.38
C LYS A 102 27.36 7.19 -2.59
N ASP A 103 28.29 7.00 -1.66
CA ASP A 103 29.70 7.31 -1.88
C ASP A 103 30.58 6.18 -1.33
N ARG A 104 31.90 6.35 -1.29
CA ARG A 104 32.82 5.29 -0.82
C ARG A 104 32.66 4.90 0.65
N PHE A 105 31.99 5.73 1.46
CA PHE A 105 31.82 5.53 2.90
C PHE A 105 30.37 5.28 3.31
N HIS A 106 29.42 5.91 2.63
CA HIS A 106 28.03 5.95 3.09
C HIS A 106 27.02 5.61 1.99
N VAL A 107 25.91 5.02 2.45
CA VAL A 107 24.65 4.96 1.72
C VAL A 107 23.74 6.04 2.29
N TYR A 108 22.95 6.68 1.43
CA TYR A 108 22.02 7.72 1.85
C TYR A 108 20.57 7.33 1.58
N TYR A 109 19.67 7.69 2.49
CA TYR A 109 18.26 7.84 2.17
C TYR A 109 17.94 9.31 1.89
N ILE A 110 16.90 9.54 1.08
CA ILE A 110 16.49 10.88 0.67
C ILE A 110 15.28 11.30 1.52
N ASP A 111 15.50 12.25 2.42
CA ASP A 111 14.44 13.06 3.01
C ASP A 111 14.02 14.14 2.00
N GLN A 112 12.72 14.24 1.73
CA GLN A 112 12.20 15.15 0.70
C GLN A 112 12.37 16.63 1.04
N VAL A 113 12.63 16.95 2.31
CA VAL A 113 12.81 18.31 2.83
C VAL A 113 14.28 18.59 3.13
N LEU A 114 14.94 17.67 3.85
CA LEU A 114 16.29 17.85 4.37
C LEU A 114 17.39 17.35 3.42
N GLY A 115 17.05 16.50 2.45
CA GLY A 115 18.00 15.92 1.50
C GLY A 115 18.61 14.62 2.00
N PHE A 116 19.93 14.49 1.93
CA PHE A 116 20.60 13.22 2.17
C PHE A 116 20.88 12.97 3.65
N HIS A 117 20.52 11.77 4.09
CA HIS A 117 20.81 11.28 5.44
C HIS A 117 21.53 9.94 5.36
N ILE A 118 22.57 9.78 6.18
CA ILE A 118 23.38 8.56 6.22
C ILE A 118 22.53 7.41 6.79
N ILE A 119 22.58 6.27 6.11
CA ILE A 119 22.09 4.99 6.62
C ILE A 119 23.21 4.37 7.44
N GLU A 120 23.10 4.46 8.76
CA GLU A 120 24.16 4.03 9.68
C GLU A 120 24.45 2.52 9.54
N GLY A 121 25.73 2.18 9.39
CA GLY A 121 26.20 0.80 9.27
C GLY A 121 25.98 0.12 7.92
N ALA A 122 25.41 0.82 6.92
CA ALA A 122 25.22 0.27 5.58
C ALA A 122 26.51 0.24 4.77
N ASP A 123 26.81 -0.91 4.13
CA ASP A 123 27.93 -1.05 3.21
C ASP A 123 27.60 -0.54 1.80
N PRO A 124 28.22 0.55 1.30
CA PRO A 124 27.82 1.16 0.02
C PRO A 124 28.02 0.27 -1.20
N LYS A 125 28.96 -0.68 -1.13
CA LYS A 125 29.29 -1.56 -2.25
C LYS A 125 28.24 -2.64 -2.46
N THR A 126 27.59 -3.08 -1.38
CA THR A 126 26.68 -4.23 -1.39
C THR A 126 25.24 -3.88 -1.02
N TYR A 127 24.97 -2.64 -0.59
CA TYR A 127 23.63 -2.20 -0.25
C TYR A 127 22.70 -2.16 -1.47
N GLU A 128 21.60 -2.88 -1.39
CA GLU A 128 20.57 -2.97 -2.42
C GLU A 128 19.17 -3.06 -1.80
N ALA A 129 18.17 -2.57 -2.54
CA ALA A 129 16.77 -2.78 -2.17
C ALA A 129 16.41 -4.27 -2.33
N VAL A 130 15.56 -4.79 -1.44
CA VAL A 130 15.06 -6.15 -1.57
C VAL A 130 13.89 -6.14 -2.56
N ALA A 131 14.07 -6.78 -3.72
CA ALA A 131 13.06 -6.84 -4.78
C ALA A 131 11.72 -7.40 -4.25
N GLY A 132 10.62 -6.71 -4.57
CA GLY A 132 9.27 -7.10 -4.13
C GLY A 132 8.92 -6.71 -2.69
N HIS A 133 9.84 -6.15 -1.91
CA HIS A 133 9.64 -5.80 -0.51
C HIS A 133 9.92 -4.32 -0.26
N ILE A 134 8.87 -3.50 -0.22
CA ILE A 134 8.96 -2.05 0.03
C ILE A 134 9.58 -1.79 1.41
N ASN A 135 10.42 -0.76 1.51
CA ASN A 135 11.19 -0.36 2.71
C ASN A 135 12.27 -1.35 3.15
N TRP A 136 12.45 -2.47 2.45
CA TRP A 136 13.48 -3.44 2.77
C TRP A 136 14.72 -3.23 1.92
N ALA A 137 15.87 -3.26 2.57
CA ALA A 137 17.17 -3.30 1.92
C ALA A 137 18.07 -4.31 2.64
N ARG A 138 19.20 -4.62 2.02
CA ARG A 138 20.23 -5.47 2.62
C ARG A 138 21.58 -5.07 2.08
N ASP A 139 22.61 -5.41 2.84
CA ASP A 139 23.99 -5.40 2.36
C ASP A 139 24.65 -6.74 2.70
N LYS A 140 25.98 -6.84 2.63
CA LYS A 140 26.72 -8.06 2.94
C LYS A 140 26.57 -8.56 4.39
N ASP A 141 26.27 -7.68 5.35
CA ASP A 141 26.27 -7.99 6.79
C ASP A 141 24.86 -7.92 7.40
N HIS A 142 23.96 -7.08 6.87
CA HIS A 142 22.71 -6.70 7.52
C HIS A 142 21.51 -6.73 6.56
N TYR A 143 20.32 -6.86 7.15
CA TYR A 143 19.07 -6.43 6.56
C TYR A 143 18.65 -5.10 7.21
N PHE A 144 17.97 -4.26 6.44
CA PHE A 144 17.46 -2.97 6.88
C PHE A 144 15.97 -2.89 6.62
N TYR A 145 15.26 -2.23 7.51
CA TYR A 145 13.86 -1.84 7.33
C TYR A 145 13.72 -0.35 7.60
N SER A 146 13.18 0.40 6.64
CA SER A 146 13.06 1.86 6.73
C SER A 146 14.36 2.56 7.12
N ASN A 147 15.47 2.07 6.56
CA ASN A 147 16.86 2.54 6.79
C ASN A 147 17.48 2.13 8.13
N ASP A 148 16.75 1.50 9.04
CA ASP A 148 17.32 0.99 10.29
C ASP A 148 17.77 -0.47 10.13
N PRO A 149 18.97 -0.85 10.64
CA PRO A 149 19.40 -2.24 10.62
C PRO A 149 18.52 -3.08 11.53
N ILE A 150 18.11 -4.26 11.05
CA ILE A 150 17.36 -5.23 11.84
C ILE A 150 18.28 -6.37 12.31
N LYS A 151 18.08 -6.79 13.57
CA LYS A 151 18.87 -7.85 14.17
C LYS A 151 18.30 -9.23 13.81
N VAL A 152 18.90 -9.86 12.80
CA VAL A 152 18.58 -11.21 12.30
C VAL A 152 19.84 -11.93 11.84
N ASP A 153 19.78 -13.25 11.71
CA ASP A 153 20.83 -14.00 11.01
C ASP A 153 20.77 -13.70 9.51
N ARG A 154 21.79 -12.97 9.04
CA ARG A 154 21.87 -12.46 7.67
C ARG A 154 21.81 -13.54 6.58
N ASN A 155 22.31 -14.74 6.86
CA ASN A 155 22.46 -15.80 5.85
C ASN A 155 21.19 -16.61 5.68
N THR A 156 20.37 -16.71 6.72
CA THR A 156 19.16 -17.55 6.75
C THR A 156 17.87 -16.75 6.80
N PHE A 157 17.96 -15.42 6.92
CA PHE A 157 16.80 -14.54 6.88
C PHE A 157 16.01 -14.69 5.57
N SER A 158 14.70 -14.86 5.69
CA SER A 158 13.78 -15.05 4.56
C SER A 158 12.36 -14.60 4.91
N PHE A 159 11.64 -14.21 3.87
CA PHE A 159 10.22 -13.87 3.95
C PHE A 159 9.39 -15.16 3.83
N ILE A 160 8.50 -15.42 4.78
CA ILE A 160 7.55 -16.53 4.69
C ILE A 160 6.35 -16.09 3.87
N ASN A 161 5.79 -14.93 4.23
CA ASN A 161 4.74 -14.22 3.51
C ASN A 161 4.82 -12.71 3.82
N ASP A 162 3.79 -11.93 3.49
CA ASP A 162 3.78 -10.47 3.63
C ASP A 162 3.94 -9.98 5.09
N TYR A 163 3.61 -10.83 6.09
CA TYR A 163 3.59 -10.44 7.52
C TYR A 163 4.47 -11.30 8.42
N PHE A 164 4.98 -12.43 7.93
CA PHE A 164 5.86 -13.32 8.69
C PHE A 164 7.21 -13.50 8.01
N LEU A 165 8.25 -13.46 8.82
CA LEU A 165 9.64 -13.58 8.42
C LEU A 165 10.30 -14.65 9.27
N LYS A 166 11.42 -15.20 8.85
CA LYS A 166 12.20 -16.13 9.67
C LYS A 166 13.68 -16.01 9.38
N ASP A 167 14.47 -16.44 10.34
CA ASP A 167 15.85 -16.86 10.14
C ASP A 167 16.05 -18.23 10.79
N LYS A 168 17.27 -18.73 10.91
CA LYS A 168 17.56 -20.03 11.54
C LYS A 168 17.14 -20.13 13.00
N ASP A 169 17.02 -19.00 13.71
CA ASP A 169 16.80 -18.96 15.16
C ASP A 169 15.35 -18.65 15.52
N SER A 170 14.66 -17.81 14.73
CA SER A 170 13.37 -17.23 15.09
C SER A 170 12.41 -17.03 13.92
N VAL A 171 11.11 -17.04 14.24
CA VAL A 171 10.05 -16.51 13.38
C VAL A 171 9.67 -15.13 13.90
N TYR A 172 9.46 -14.18 13.00
CA TYR A 172 9.21 -12.77 13.29
C TYR A 172 7.90 -12.29 12.68
N ILE A 173 7.34 -11.25 13.28
CA ILE A 173 6.33 -10.41 12.62
C ILE A 173 7.03 -9.28 11.86
N SER A 174 6.57 -9.04 10.63
CA SER A 174 7.02 -7.94 9.79
C SER A 174 6.77 -6.58 10.46
N PRO A 175 7.74 -5.65 10.42
CA PRO A 175 7.57 -4.31 10.94
C PRO A 175 6.55 -3.47 10.14
N ASN A 176 6.06 -3.97 9.00
CA ASN A 176 4.97 -3.36 8.25
C ASN A 176 3.69 -3.15 9.08
N ILE A 177 3.49 -3.95 10.13
CA ILE A 177 2.29 -3.91 10.99
C ILE A 177 2.60 -3.56 12.44
N GLY A 178 3.80 -3.04 12.72
CA GLY A 178 4.19 -2.61 14.06
C GLY A 178 5.65 -2.90 14.39
N THR A 179 5.93 -3.23 15.64
CA THR A 179 7.31 -3.47 16.09
C THR A 179 7.86 -4.80 15.56
N PHE A 180 9.04 -4.75 14.92
CA PHE A 180 9.79 -5.96 14.56
C PHE A 180 10.13 -6.76 15.82
N LYS A 181 9.60 -7.98 15.93
CA LYS A 181 9.83 -8.84 17.09
C LYS A 181 9.77 -10.32 16.71
N ALA A 182 10.62 -11.10 17.35
CA ALA A 182 10.49 -12.55 17.33
C ALA A 182 9.21 -12.96 18.06
N ILE A 183 8.47 -13.93 17.51
CA ILE A 183 7.24 -14.46 18.09
C ILE A 183 7.40 -15.85 18.68
N LEU A 184 8.35 -16.63 18.16
CA LEU A 184 8.78 -17.92 18.67
C LEU A 184 10.12 -18.32 18.03
N ALA A 185 10.78 -19.31 18.62
CA ALA A 185 11.96 -19.94 18.03
C ALA A 185 11.59 -20.64 16.71
N ASN A 186 12.46 -20.56 15.71
CA ASN A 186 12.30 -21.31 14.48
C ASN A 186 12.72 -22.77 14.72
N THR A 187 11.74 -23.62 14.98
CA THR A 187 11.93 -25.07 15.22
C THR A 187 11.85 -25.91 13.94
N GLY A 188 11.67 -25.26 12.78
CA GLY A 188 11.41 -25.90 11.50
C GLY A 188 9.91 -25.94 11.14
N ASN A 189 9.59 -26.42 9.94
CA ASN A 189 8.21 -26.58 9.41
C ASN A 189 7.34 -25.32 9.47
N VAL A 190 7.90 -24.18 9.06
CA VAL A 190 7.15 -22.93 8.91
C VAL A 190 6.70 -22.77 7.45
N GLU A 191 5.39 -22.87 7.23
CA GLU A 191 4.76 -22.90 5.91
C GLU A 191 3.82 -21.70 5.72
N ALA A 192 3.90 -21.02 4.59
CA ALA A 192 2.92 -20.01 4.20
C ALA A 192 1.64 -20.70 3.73
N ILE A 193 0.48 -20.23 4.21
CA ILE A 193 -0.83 -20.67 3.73
C ILE A 193 -1.37 -19.68 2.69
N ASN A 194 -1.31 -18.40 3.02
CA ASN A 194 -1.63 -17.28 2.13
C ASN A 194 -0.82 -16.06 2.59
N LYS A 195 -1.21 -14.84 2.18
CA LYS A 195 -0.47 -13.63 2.57
C LYS A 195 -0.47 -13.40 4.08
N TYR A 196 -1.51 -13.83 4.79
CA TYR A 196 -1.74 -13.51 6.20
C TYR A 196 -1.44 -14.70 7.10
N TYR A 197 -1.76 -15.92 6.70
CA TYR A 197 -1.64 -17.12 7.53
C TYR A 197 -0.33 -17.86 7.30
N ILE A 198 0.25 -18.35 8.39
CA ILE A 198 1.29 -19.39 8.37
C ILE A 198 0.87 -20.58 9.23
N LYS A 199 1.45 -21.72 8.93
CA LYS A 199 1.36 -22.95 9.71
C LYS A 199 2.74 -23.26 10.29
N ILE A 200 2.77 -23.63 11.57
CA ILE A 200 3.96 -24.19 12.21
C ILE A 200 3.50 -25.47 12.90
N TYR A 201 3.93 -26.62 12.38
CA TYR A 201 3.34 -27.93 12.71
C TYR A 201 1.81 -27.87 12.64
N ASP A 202 1.07 -28.32 13.66
CA ASP A 202 -0.38 -28.29 13.68
C ASP A 202 -0.97 -27.02 14.32
N THR A 203 -0.23 -25.91 14.30
CA THR A 203 -0.71 -24.61 14.80
C THR A 203 -0.80 -23.59 13.66
N ILE A 204 -1.96 -22.94 13.57
CA ILE A 204 -2.21 -21.83 12.65
C ILE A 204 -1.88 -20.51 13.36
N TYR A 205 -1.20 -19.61 12.65
CA TYR A 205 -0.87 -18.28 13.13
C TYR A 205 -1.42 -17.20 12.21
N TYR A 206 -1.88 -16.11 12.80
CA TYR A 206 -2.42 -14.96 12.10
C TYR A 206 -1.90 -13.64 12.72
N PRO A 207 -1.49 -12.66 11.89
CA PRO A 207 -0.79 -11.47 12.36
C PRO A 207 -1.71 -10.52 13.14
N PRO A 208 -1.17 -9.79 14.13
CA PRO A 208 -1.90 -8.74 14.82
C PRO A 208 -1.91 -7.46 13.97
N PHE A 209 -2.97 -7.23 13.20
CA PHE A 209 -3.12 -6.01 12.40
C PHE A 209 -3.35 -4.73 13.21
N GLN A 210 -3.64 -4.85 14.51
CA GLN A 210 -3.78 -3.71 15.42
C GLN A 210 -2.58 -3.65 16.37
N GLN A 211 -2.00 -2.45 16.48
CA GLN A 211 -0.86 -2.21 17.36
C GLN A 211 -1.19 -2.58 18.80
N GLY A 212 -0.25 -3.27 19.46
CA GLY A 212 -0.42 -3.74 20.85
C GLY A 212 -1.14 -5.07 21.00
N LEU A 213 -1.77 -5.62 19.95
CA LEU A 213 -2.36 -6.95 20.02
C LEU A 213 -1.32 -8.06 19.94
N ALA A 214 -1.60 -9.15 20.64
CA ALA A 214 -0.85 -10.39 20.51
C ALA A 214 -1.20 -11.09 19.19
N ILE A 215 -0.23 -11.81 18.65
CA ILE A 215 -0.45 -12.75 17.54
C ILE A 215 -1.55 -13.75 17.89
N VAL A 216 -2.43 -14.04 16.93
CA VAL A 216 -3.46 -15.05 17.12
C VAL A 216 -2.86 -16.42 16.78
N LYS A 217 -3.02 -17.37 17.70
CA LYS A 217 -2.53 -18.74 17.58
C LYS A 217 -3.70 -19.69 17.75
N ARG A 218 -3.86 -20.65 16.85
CA ARG A 218 -4.90 -21.68 16.93
C ARG A 218 -4.29 -23.07 16.75
N PRO A 219 -4.07 -23.83 17.84
CA PRO A 219 -3.54 -25.19 17.74
C PRO A 219 -4.63 -26.18 17.33
N PHE A 220 -4.22 -27.24 16.63
CA PHE A 220 -4.99 -28.41 16.25
C PHE A 220 -4.21 -29.68 16.62
N ASN A 221 -4.90 -30.82 16.73
CA ASN A 221 -4.22 -32.10 16.97
C ASN A 221 -3.43 -32.57 15.75
N THR A 222 -4.04 -32.43 14.56
CA THR A 222 -3.43 -32.74 13.26
C THR A 222 -4.16 -31.93 12.19
N ILE A 223 -3.43 -31.38 11.23
CA ILE A 223 -3.97 -30.66 10.07
C ILE A 223 -3.65 -31.46 8.80
N HIS A 224 -4.67 -32.03 8.17
CA HIS A 224 -4.55 -32.83 6.96
C HIS A 224 -4.74 -31.98 5.69
N LYS A 225 -5.63 -31.00 5.74
CA LYS A 225 -6.04 -30.18 4.60
C LYS A 225 -6.36 -28.76 5.03
N ILE A 226 -5.85 -27.80 4.27
CA ILE A 226 -6.21 -26.40 4.37
C ILE A 226 -6.82 -25.96 3.03
N ARG A 227 -8.02 -25.39 3.07
CA ARG A 227 -8.64 -24.72 1.91
C ARG A 227 -8.67 -23.22 2.19
N VAL A 228 -7.90 -22.46 1.42
CA VAL A 228 -7.91 -20.99 1.45
C VAL A 228 -9.19 -20.50 0.78
N LEU A 229 -9.97 -19.67 1.48
CA LEU A 229 -11.22 -19.09 0.95
C LEU A 229 -10.98 -17.64 0.50
N ASP A 230 -10.26 -16.87 1.30
CA ASP A 230 -9.66 -15.58 0.95
C ASP A 230 -8.42 -15.34 1.84
N GLN A 231 -8.00 -14.08 2.04
CA GLN A 231 -6.88 -13.77 2.92
C GLN A 231 -7.20 -13.92 4.42
N ASP A 232 -8.44 -13.65 4.83
CA ASP A 232 -8.91 -13.65 6.22
C ASP A 232 -9.55 -14.96 6.65
N HIS A 233 -10.05 -15.76 5.70
CA HIS A 233 -10.83 -16.97 5.89
C HIS A 233 -10.12 -18.21 5.35
N ILE A 234 -9.95 -19.21 6.21
CA ILE A 234 -9.46 -20.53 5.82
C ILE A 234 -10.34 -21.62 6.41
N ASN A 235 -10.41 -22.74 5.72
CA ASN A 235 -11.07 -23.96 6.18
C ASN A 235 -10.01 -25.01 6.51
N ILE A 236 -10.09 -25.57 7.72
CA ILE A 236 -9.21 -26.62 8.22
C ILE A 236 -9.99 -27.94 8.23
N ASP A 237 -9.46 -28.94 7.52
CA ASP A 237 -9.97 -30.33 7.48
C ASP A 237 -11.45 -30.48 7.09
N ASN A 238 -12.03 -29.50 6.39
CA ASN A 238 -13.48 -29.41 6.15
C ASN A 238 -14.32 -29.44 7.44
N LYS A 239 -13.76 -29.03 8.57
CA LYS A 239 -14.41 -29.07 9.90
C LYS A 239 -14.48 -27.71 10.56
N THR A 240 -13.43 -26.90 10.43
CA THR A 240 -13.33 -25.61 11.12
C THR A 240 -13.14 -24.50 10.12
N ILE A 241 -13.95 -23.46 10.21
CA ILE A 241 -13.70 -22.18 9.53
C ILE A 241 -12.97 -21.28 10.52
N LEU A 242 -11.82 -20.76 10.10
CA LEU A 242 -11.13 -19.69 10.81
C LEU A 242 -11.36 -18.37 10.08
N PHE A 243 -11.67 -17.32 10.84
CA PHE A 243 -11.69 -15.94 10.40
C PHE A 243 -10.71 -15.14 11.26
N ARG A 244 -9.72 -14.52 10.63
CA ARG A 244 -8.64 -13.75 11.30
C ARG A 244 -7.98 -14.51 12.45
N GLY A 245 -7.67 -15.78 12.22
CA GLY A 245 -7.02 -16.68 13.17
C GLY A 245 -7.92 -17.29 14.25
N LYS A 246 -9.19 -16.89 14.33
CA LYS A 246 -10.14 -17.36 15.35
C LYS A 246 -11.21 -18.25 14.75
N ASP A 247 -11.77 -19.14 15.55
CA ASP A 247 -12.92 -19.95 15.16
C ASP A 247 -14.08 -19.03 14.73
N PHE A 248 -14.71 -19.36 13.61
CA PHE A 248 -15.87 -18.64 13.11
C PHE A 248 -16.96 -18.58 14.19
N LYS A 249 -17.55 -17.40 14.40
CA LYS A 249 -18.44 -17.14 15.55
C LYS A 249 -19.61 -18.13 15.65
N TYR A 250 -20.20 -18.52 14.52
CA TYR A 250 -21.28 -19.51 14.50
C TYR A 250 -20.74 -20.94 14.58
N ALA A 251 -20.91 -21.58 15.74
CA ALA A 251 -20.33 -22.89 16.05
C ALA A 251 -20.81 -24.06 15.18
N HIS A 252 -22.00 -23.95 14.56
CA HIS A 252 -22.60 -25.00 13.74
C HIS A 252 -22.48 -24.75 12.23
N VAL A 253 -21.52 -23.91 11.81
CA VAL A 253 -21.26 -23.66 10.40
C VAL A 253 -20.90 -24.97 9.68
N ASP A 254 -21.54 -25.25 8.55
CA ASP A 254 -21.18 -26.40 7.71
C ASP A 254 -19.92 -26.05 6.90
N ALA A 255 -18.76 -26.30 7.51
CA ALA A 255 -17.46 -26.01 6.91
C ALA A 255 -17.26 -26.59 5.49
N PRO A 256 -17.69 -27.84 5.16
CA PRO A 256 -17.51 -28.39 3.82
C PRO A 256 -18.18 -27.52 2.73
N SER A 257 -19.40 -27.06 2.96
CA SER A 257 -20.17 -26.23 2.02
C SER A 257 -19.93 -24.73 2.15
N PHE A 258 -19.21 -24.29 3.19
CA PHE A 258 -18.96 -22.88 3.44
C PHE A 258 -18.27 -22.17 2.27
N LYS A 259 -18.84 -21.05 1.84
CA LYS A 259 -18.38 -20.21 0.74
C LYS A 259 -18.56 -18.74 1.07
N LEU A 260 -17.63 -17.97 0.55
CA LEU A 260 -17.66 -16.52 0.49
C LEU A 260 -18.46 -16.09 -0.75
N TYR A 261 -19.28 -15.04 -0.65
CA TYR A 261 -19.88 -14.45 -1.85
C TYR A 261 -18.81 -13.68 -2.65
N PRO A 262 -18.90 -13.57 -3.98
CA PRO A 262 -17.96 -12.75 -4.73
C PRO A 262 -18.06 -11.29 -4.28
N ILE A 263 -16.90 -10.62 -4.14
CA ILE A 263 -16.85 -9.16 -3.96
C ILE A 263 -16.95 -8.55 -5.36
N ASP A 264 -17.97 -7.73 -5.58
CA ASP A 264 -18.02 -6.87 -6.76
C ASP A 264 -17.30 -5.56 -6.45
N GLU A 265 -16.10 -5.39 -7.02
CA GLU A 265 -15.23 -4.25 -6.77
C GLU A 265 -15.84 -2.91 -7.24
N GLU A 266 -16.85 -2.93 -8.13
CA GLU A 266 -17.59 -1.72 -8.53
C GLU A 266 -18.60 -1.27 -7.45
N ILE A 267 -19.00 -2.18 -6.56
CA ILE A 267 -20.10 -1.97 -5.61
C ILE A 267 -19.59 -1.83 -4.18
N ASP A 268 -18.47 -2.46 -3.82
CA ASP A 268 -17.93 -2.46 -2.46
C ASP A 268 -16.49 -1.92 -2.40
N SER A 269 -16.34 -0.67 -1.98
CA SER A 269 -15.06 0.03 -1.89
C SER A 269 -14.14 -0.49 -0.77
N TYR A 270 -14.65 -1.28 0.17
CA TYR A 270 -13.92 -1.67 1.38
C TYR A 270 -13.26 -3.07 1.29
N ARG A 271 -13.41 -3.78 0.17
CA ARG A 271 -12.73 -5.07 -0.14
C ARG A 271 -12.85 -6.14 0.96
N SER A 272 -13.85 -6.07 1.82
CA SER A 272 -14.09 -7.04 2.89
C SER A 272 -15.40 -7.77 2.62
N ASN A 273 -15.35 -9.09 2.51
CA ASN A 273 -16.55 -9.86 2.25
C ASN A 273 -17.39 -10.04 3.51
N SER A 274 -18.33 -9.13 3.72
CA SER A 274 -19.22 -9.19 4.89
C SER A 274 -20.21 -10.35 4.83
N TYR A 275 -20.52 -10.87 3.63
CA TYR A 275 -21.48 -11.95 3.42
C TYR A 275 -20.80 -13.29 3.12
N SER A 276 -21.28 -14.35 3.76
CA SER A 276 -20.89 -15.74 3.47
C SER A 276 -22.08 -16.67 3.57
N LYS A 277 -21.92 -17.93 3.19
CA LYS A 277 -22.97 -18.94 3.32
C LYS A 277 -22.40 -20.32 3.55
N ASP A 278 -23.21 -21.19 4.12
CA ASP A 278 -23.06 -22.63 4.01
C ASP A 278 -24.29 -23.21 3.28
N LYS A 279 -24.52 -24.53 3.35
CA LYS A 279 -25.67 -25.19 2.70
C LYS A 279 -27.02 -24.82 3.32
N SER A 280 -27.05 -24.27 4.53
CA SER A 280 -28.25 -24.07 5.35
C SER A 280 -28.48 -22.63 5.77
N HIS A 281 -27.44 -21.80 5.85
CA HIS A 281 -27.53 -20.43 6.33
C HIS A 281 -26.76 -19.45 5.44
N VAL A 282 -27.27 -18.22 5.40
CA VAL A 282 -26.52 -17.04 4.96
C VAL A 282 -26.02 -16.34 6.22
N PHE A 283 -24.80 -15.84 6.18
CA PHE A 283 -24.17 -15.12 7.28
C PHE A 283 -23.79 -13.70 6.86
N TYR A 284 -23.92 -12.77 7.79
CA TYR A 284 -23.31 -11.44 7.73
C TYR A 284 -22.38 -11.27 8.93
N ASN A 285 -21.11 -10.94 8.71
CA ASN A 285 -20.10 -10.78 9.77
C ASN A 285 -20.08 -11.92 10.81
N GLN A 286 -20.15 -13.17 10.31
CA GLN A 286 -20.17 -14.42 11.10
C GLN A 286 -21.47 -14.71 11.88
N GLU A 287 -22.52 -13.90 11.71
CA GLU A 287 -23.83 -14.13 12.32
C GLU A 287 -24.84 -14.56 11.27
N ILE A 288 -25.77 -15.46 11.63
CA ILE A 288 -26.85 -15.87 10.73
C ILE A 288 -27.72 -14.67 10.39
N ILE A 289 -28.17 -14.61 9.14
CA ILE A 289 -29.27 -13.76 8.68
C ILE A 289 -30.56 -14.58 8.78
N PRO A 290 -31.42 -14.33 9.79
CA PRO A 290 -32.60 -15.16 10.00
C PRO A 290 -33.56 -15.06 8.81
N GLY A 291 -34.04 -16.21 8.33
CA GLY A 291 -35.05 -16.28 7.25
C GLY A 291 -34.53 -16.04 5.83
N ALA A 292 -33.23 -15.75 5.65
CA ALA A 292 -32.64 -15.58 4.32
C ALA A 292 -32.63 -16.91 3.52
N ASP A 293 -33.13 -16.87 2.29
CA ASP A 293 -33.07 -18.03 1.40
C ASP A 293 -31.67 -18.20 0.78
N VAL A 294 -30.93 -19.20 1.26
CA VAL A 294 -29.54 -19.50 0.86
C VAL A 294 -29.36 -19.69 -0.66
N LYS A 295 -30.38 -20.22 -1.34
CA LYS A 295 -30.29 -20.54 -2.77
C LYS A 295 -30.42 -19.30 -3.63
N THR A 296 -31.20 -18.33 -3.18
CA THR A 296 -31.55 -17.14 -3.96
C THR A 296 -30.99 -15.83 -3.41
N PHE A 297 -30.27 -15.87 -2.29
CA PHE A 297 -29.65 -14.69 -1.70
C PHE A 297 -28.55 -14.11 -2.59
N ILE A 298 -28.60 -12.79 -2.76
CA ILE A 298 -27.71 -11.99 -3.59
C ILE A 298 -27.28 -10.77 -2.75
N PRO A 299 -25.99 -10.63 -2.42
CA PRO A 299 -25.46 -9.38 -1.90
C PRO A 299 -25.61 -8.26 -2.93
N LEU A 300 -26.05 -7.09 -2.49
CA LEU A 300 -26.26 -5.91 -3.33
C LEU A 300 -25.20 -4.81 -3.10
N GLY A 301 -24.27 -5.06 -2.17
CA GLY A 301 -23.25 -4.13 -1.70
C GLY A 301 -23.76 -3.10 -0.71
N ASN A 302 -22.84 -2.31 -0.13
CA ASN A 302 -23.12 -1.37 0.96
C ASN A 302 -23.91 -2.00 2.11
N ASP A 303 -23.53 -3.22 2.50
CA ASP A 303 -24.23 -4.05 3.49
C ASP A 303 -25.68 -4.45 3.15
N PHE A 304 -26.20 -4.16 1.96
CA PHE A 304 -27.51 -4.70 1.55
C PHE A 304 -27.38 -6.08 0.92
N GLY A 305 -28.40 -6.90 1.13
CA GLY A 305 -28.59 -8.17 0.45
C GLY A 305 -30.07 -8.45 0.25
N LYS A 306 -30.42 -9.31 -0.69
CA LYS A 306 -31.81 -9.74 -0.88
C LYS A 306 -31.89 -11.18 -1.30
N ASP A 307 -33.01 -11.80 -1.00
CA ASP A 307 -33.44 -13.02 -1.66
C ASP A 307 -34.68 -12.73 -2.54
N THR A 308 -35.36 -13.76 -3.02
CA THR A 308 -36.54 -13.58 -3.88
C THR A 308 -37.75 -12.93 -3.20
N LYS A 309 -37.80 -12.93 -1.86
CA LYS A 309 -38.93 -12.48 -1.05
C LYS A 309 -38.56 -11.32 -0.12
N ASN A 310 -37.34 -11.32 0.39
CA ASN A 310 -36.89 -10.48 1.49
C ASN A 310 -35.73 -9.58 1.07
N VAL A 311 -35.63 -8.43 1.71
CA VAL A 311 -34.47 -7.54 1.65
C VAL A 311 -33.88 -7.43 3.04
N PHE A 312 -32.56 -7.40 3.11
CA PHE A 312 -31.80 -7.34 4.34
C PHE A 312 -30.82 -6.17 4.29
N TYR A 313 -30.63 -5.54 5.45
CA TYR A 313 -29.49 -4.68 5.72
C TYR A 313 -28.67 -5.34 6.82
N LYS A 314 -27.41 -5.67 6.54
CA LYS A 314 -26.55 -6.48 7.43
C LYS A 314 -27.20 -7.84 7.70
N ASN A 315 -27.42 -8.16 8.97
CA ASN A 315 -28.13 -9.37 9.40
C ASN A 315 -29.62 -9.13 9.71
N GLN A 316 -30.17 -7.96 9.39
CA GLN A 316 -31.54 -7.57 9.74
C GLN A 316 -32.47 -7.60 8.52
N LEU A 317 -33.67 -8.14 8.70
CA LEU A 317 -34.74 -8.08 7.71
C LEU A 317 -35.31 -6.66 7.63
N LEU A 318 -35.53 -6.15 6.42
CA LEU A 318 -36.25 -4.92 6.17
C LEU A 318 -37.72 -5.23 5.88
N GLU A 319 -38.59 -4.85 6.81
CA GLU A 319 -40.03 -5.10 6.70
C GLU A 319 -40.69 -4.25 5.61
N GLU A 320 -41.74 -4.81 5.00
CA GLU A 320 -42.58 -4.15 4.00
C GLU A 320 -41.85 -3.68 2.73
N VAL A 321 -40.71 -4.30 2.39
CA VAL A 321 -39.92 -3.98 1.19
C VAL A 321 -40.20 -4.97 0.06
N ASP A 322 -40.44 -4.46 -1.16
CA ASP A 322 -40.57 -5.29 -2.37
C ASP A 322 -39.20 -5.70 -2.91
N ALA A 323 -38.72 -6.87 -2.49
CA ALA A 323 -37.40 -7.41 -2.87
C ALA A 323 -37.16 -7.47 -4.39
N ARG A 324 -38.22 -7.71 -5.18
CA ARG A 324 -38.12 -7.81 -6.64
C ARG A 324 -37.68 -6.50 -7.28
N SER A 325 -38.27 -5.38 -6.87
CA SER A 325 -37.92 -4.05 -7.40
C SER A 325 -36.80 -3.35 -6.64
N PHE A 326 -36.37 -3.89 -5.49
CA PHE A 326 -35.30 -3.30 -4.67
C PHE A 326 -33.96 -3.22 -5.42
N LYS A 327 -33.48 -1.99 -5.63
CA LYS A 327 -32.24 -1.68 -6.37
C LYS A 327 -31.62 -0.34 -5.94
N LYS A 328 -30.34 -0.15 -6.25
CA LYS A 328 -29.60 1.09 -6.02
C LYS A 328 -29.98 2.17 -7.04
N GLU A 329 -30.24 3.38 -6.57
CA GLU A 329 -30.47 4.59 -7.37
C GLU A 329 -29.81 5.80 -6.68
N GLY A 330 -28.64 6.22 -7.19
CA GLY A 330 -27.82 7.25 -6.56
C GLY A 330 -27.35 6.80 -5.17
N ASP A 331 -27.53 7.67 -4.16
CA ASP A 331 -27.14 7.44 -2.77
C ASP A 331 -28.18 6.64 -1.97
N PHE A 332 -29.11 5.97 -2.64
CA PHE A 332 -30.20 5.26 -2.00
C PHE A 332 -30.45 3.91 -2.64
N TYR A 333 -31.02 2.99 -1.86
CA TYR A 333 -31.73 1.85 -2.38
C TYR A 333 -33.23 2.11 -2.27
N LYS A 334 -33.98 1.74 -3.30
CA LYS A 334 -35.43 1.97 -3.37
C LYS A 334 -36.15 0.74 -3.91
N ASP A 335 -37.42 0.64 -3.56
CA ASP A 335 -38.37 -0.27 -4.20
C ASP A 335 -39.54 0.49 -4.84
N LYS A 336 -40.44 -0.25 -5.49
CA LYS A 336 -41.65 0.30 -6.14
C LYS A 336 -42.76 0.68 -5.15
N LEU A 337 -42.67 0.26 -3.88
CA LEU A 337 -43.66 0.59 -2.84
C LEU A 337 -43.38 1.97 -2.22
N GLY A 338 -42.29 2.62 -2.63
CA GLY A 338 -41.87 3.92 -2.15
C GLY A 338 -40.90 3.85 -0.97
N ASN A 339 -40.46 2.65 -0.57
CA ASN A 339 -39.43 2.53 0.45
C ASN A 339 -38.10 3.05 -0.11
N LYS A 340 -37.40 3.83 0.71
CA LYS A 340 -36.11 4.43 0.38
C LYS A 340 -35.17 4.30 1.56
N PHE A 341 -33.97 3.79 1.31
CA PHE A 341 -32.94 3.60 2.34
C PHE A 341 -31.64 4.24 1.90
N SER A 342 -30.92 4.89 2.81
CA SER A 342 -29.57 5.41 2.52
C SER A 342 -28.64 4.25 2.17
N SER A 343 -27.91 4.37 1.05
CA SER A 343 -26.88 3.39 0.68
C SER A 343 -25.75 3.34 1.71
N LEU A 344 -25.46 4.43 2.41
CA LEU A 344 -24.37 4.50 3.38
C LEU A 344 -24.75 3.94 4.75
N THR A 345 -25.94 4.29 5.26
CA THR A 345 -26.31 4.00 6.65
C THR A 345 -27.34 2.88 6.81
N GLY A 346 -28.01 2.49 5.73
CA GLY A 346 -29.14 1.55 5.80
C GLY A 346 -30.42 2.15 6.38
N ASN A 347 -30.40 3.39 6.85
CA ASN A 347 -31.57 4.03 7.46
C ASN A 347 -32.65 4.32 6.42
N LYS A 348 -33.90 4.04 6.77
CA LYS A 348 -35.08 4.42 5.99
C LYS A 348 -35.25 5.95 5.99
N VAL A 349 -35.63 6.52 4.85
CA VAL A 349 -35.78 7.97 4.60
C VAL A 349 -37.23 8.34 4.36
#